data_AF-A0A401LGP1-F1
#
_entry.id   AF-A0A401LGP1-F1
#
_cell.length_a   1.000
_cell.length_b   1.000
_cell.length_c   1.000
_cell.angle_alpha   90.00
_cell.angle_beta   90.00
_cell.angle_gamma   90.00
#
_symmetry.space_group_name_H-M   'P 1'
#
loop_
_entity.id
_entity.type
_entity.pdbx_description
1 polymer ?
#
loop_
_entity_poly.entity_id
_entity_poly.type
_entity_poly.pdbx_seq_one_letter_code
_entity_poly.pdbx_strand_id
1 'polypeptide(L)'
;MRNKGIFCLLLAFCVFLMSSCNLSSPLPPDADAADGKGGTTEIIVPGGKTDKADEKQAAEKAKNDEKKNEKSDSKKGTQNKPFWQASKVYDTLTAVAAAAQQDYKVNGAKRGWMSKNGKLYGYYDGCYITPDMLVKEGYLESGLDTSGFELLLIDGEDLAAYNGASVSSGNMNFGVFAAVKQNGKYLLASPSGKAGQIVQSDYQSLLAKYNQSHGNIGRLSSATAEYGRILNYICLYEGRFADYYVREIRKDNKYAVVVFSTTGNTANIKEYVLKNDNGFWEVVYPNVQMDAYPITAINRLIPDFNVEVLPKYNLAAWRGLVKAEQGGAVAAMFGKYYITSKTQIQYQCATANCAYFRLTDGSRYVAYSNGDYWTAAPVSSDIAARNYFMERTGGDYSFIILDD
;
A
#
# COMPACT_ATOMS: atom_id res chain seq x y z
N MET A 1 -1.46 -68.62 -11.27
CA MET A 1 -0.84 -67.42 -11.89
C MET A 1 -1.93 -66.43 -12.28
N ARG A 2 -2.01 -65.25 -11.64
CA ARG A 2 -2.59 -63.99 -12.18
C ARG A 2 -2.69 -62.96 -11.05
N ASN A 3 -1.86 -61.91 -11.12
CA ASN A 3 -2.15 -60.59 -10.54
C ASN A 3 -1.24 -59.55 -11.23
N LYS A 4 -1.70 -59.04 -12.38
CA LYS A 4 -1.09 -57.91 -13.12
C LYS A 4 -2.22 -57.02 -13.67
N GLY A 5 -3.04 -56.46 -12.76
CA GLY A 5 -4.21 -55.65 -13.14
C GLY A 5 -4.44 -54.39 -12.32
N ILE A 6 -3.63 -54.10 -11.29
CA ILE A 6 -3.89 -52.97 -10.37
C ILE A 6 -2.77 -51.91 -10.40
N PHE A 7 -1.62 -52.19 -11.02
CA PHE A 7 -0.46 -51.29 -10.96
C PHE A 7 -0.39 -50.20 -12.05
N CYS A 8 -1.25 -50.24 -13.08
CA CYS A 8 -1.23 -49.24 -14.16
C CYS A 8 -2.25 -48.09 -14.00
N LEU A 9 -3.20 -48.20 -13.07
CA LEU A 9 -4.22 -47.15 -12.85
C LEU A 9 -3.75 -46.05 -11.89
N LEU A 10 -2.72 -46.32 -11.07
CA LEU A 10 -2.16 -45.36 -10.10
C LEU A 10 -1.08 -44.44 -10.69
N LEU A 11 -0.51 -44.76 -11.87
CA LEU A 11 0.50 -43.92 -12.52
C LEU A 11 -0.08 -42.91 -13.53
N ALA A 12 -1.31 -43.10 -14.01
CA ALA A 12 -1.96 -42.20 -14.95
C ALA A 12 -2.58 -40.96 -14.29
N PHE A 13 -2.91 -41.01 -13.00
CA PHE A 13 -3.48 -39.87 -12.26
C PHE A 13 -2.42 -38.87 -11.75
N CYS A 14 -1.15 -39.28 -11.68
CA CYS A 14 -0.06 -38.41 -11.19
C CYS A 14 0.60 -37.55 -12.29
N VAL A 15 0.31 -37.79 -13.58
CA VAL A 15 0.91 -37.03 -14.69
C VAL A 15 -0.02 -35.93 -15.23
N PHE A 16 -1.31 -35.94 -14.87
CA PHE A 16 -2.28 -34.95 -15.37
C PHE A 16 -2.35 -33.64 -14.56
N LEU A 17 -1.63 -33.54 -13.45
CA LEU A 17 -1.61 -32.33 -12.59
C LEU A 17 -0.43 -31.39 -12.85
N MET A 18 0.46 -31.72 -13.79
CA MET A 18 1.68 -30.95 -14.04
C MET A 18 1.94 -30.81 -15.54
N SER A 19 1.12 -30.04 -16.27
CA SER A 19 1.58 -29.25 -17.43
C SER A 19 0.47 -28.41 -18.10
N SER A 20 0.85 -27.18 -18.41
CA SER A 20 0.38 -26.29 -19.49
C SER A 20 -0.88 -25.43 -19.33
N CYS A 21 -0.60 -24.12 -19.24
CA CYS A 21 -1.46 -22.99 -19.57
C CYS A 21 -1.86 -22.94 -21.07
N ASN A 22 -2.89 -22.12 -21.34
CA ASN A 22 -3.27 -21.45 -22.61
C ASN A 22 -3.87 -22.29 -23.76
N LEU A 23 -5.19 -22.14 -23.99
CA LEU A 23 -5.75 -21.63 -25.27
C LEU A 23 -7.26 -21.34 -25.17
N SER A 24 -7.69 -20.39 -25.99
CA SER A 24 -8.96 -19.67 -26.14
C SER A 24 -10.13 -20.41 -26.81
N SER A 25 -11.36 -20.16 -26.30
CA SER A 25 -12.72 -19.98 -26.94
C SER A 25 -13.30 -21.05 -27.90
N PRO A 26 -14.65 -21.24 -28.06
CA PRO A 26 -15.73 -20.23 -28.01
C PRO A 26 -17.04 -20.58 -27.23
N LEU A 27 -17.84 -19.54 -26.96
CA LEU A 27 -19.24 -19.54 -26.47
C LEU A 27 -20.23 -20.14 -27.50
N PRO A 28 -21.44 -20.62 -27.09
CA PRO A 28 -22.70 -19.80 -27.17
C PRO A 28 -23.82 -20.25 -26.17
N PRO A 29 -25.08 -19.75 -26.25
CA PRO A 29 -25.59 -18.37 -26.38
C PRO A 29 -26.55 -17.99 -25.22
N ASP A 30 -27.06 -16.76 -25.31
CA ASP A 30 -27.77 -15.93 -24.34
C ASP A 30 -29.07 -16.47 -23.70
N ALA A 31 -29.37 -15.96 -22.50
CA ALA A 31 -30.73 -15.59 -22.09
C ALA A 31 -30.68 -14.39 -21.12
N ASP A 32 -31.25 -13.27 -21.61
CA ASP A 32 -31.28 -11.93 -21.06
C ASP A 32 -31.97 -11.76 -19.69
N ALA A 33 -31.51 -10.77 -18.91
CA ALA A 33 -32.38 -9.77 -18.28
C ALA A 33 -31.60 -8.56 -17.70
N ALA A 34 -31.68 -7.45 -18.45
CA ALA A 34 -31.95 -6.07 -18.03
C ALA A 34 -31.00 -5.30 -17.07
N ASP A 35 -30.22 -4.42 -17.71
CA ASP A 35 -30.06 -2.98 -17.45
C ASP A 35 -30.06 -2.43 -16.00
N GLY A 36 -28.87 -1.98 -15.60
CA GLY A 36 -28.65 -0.96 -14.58
C GLY A 36 -27.38 -0.17 -14.88
N LYS A 37 -27.49 0.89 -15.69
CA LYS A 37 -26.43 1.87 -15.95
C LYS A 37 -25.94 2.48 -14.62
N GLY A 38 -24.69 2.20 -14.23
CA GLY A 38 -23.97 2.88 -13.15
C GLY A 38 -22.74 3.54 -13.75
N GLY A 39 -22.78 4.86 -13.87
CA GLY A 39 -21.75 5.66 -14.54
C GLY A 39 -20.40 5.63 -13.83
N THR A 40 -19.34 5.69 -14.62
CA THR A 40 -18.00 6.13 -14.20
C THR A 40 -18.08 7.57 -13.73
N THR A 41 -18.18 7.79 -12.42
CA THR A 41 -17.87 9.09 -11.84
C THR A 41 -16.36 9.22 -11.75
N GLU A 42 -15.78 9.96 -12.70
CA GLU A 42 -14.49 10.60 -12.54
C GLU A 42 -14.51 11.43 -11.24
N ILE A 43 -13.50 11.24 -10.40
CA ILE A 43 -13.29 12.07 -9.21
C ILE A 43 -12.76 13.42 -9.69
N ILE A 44 -13.65 14.42 -9.75
CA ILE A 44 -13.28 15.82 -9.98
C ILE A 44 -12.88 16.41 -8.63
N VAL A 45 -11.59 16.71 -8.46
CA VAL A 45 -11.08 17.51 -7.34
C VAL A 45 -11.41 18.99 -7.61
N PRO A 46 -12.16 19.70 -6.76
CA PRO A 46 -12.40 21.13 -6.95
C PRO A 46 -11.12 21.92 -6.68
N GLY A 47 -10.57 22.54 -7.74
CA GLY A 47 -9.46 23.48 -7.65
C GLY A 47 -9.82 24.73 -6.86
N GLY A 48 -9.03 25.02 -5.81
CA GLY A 48 -9.11 26.26 -5.06
C GLY A 48 -8.73 27.46 -5.93
N LYS A 49 -9.59 28.49 -5.89
CA LYS A 49 -9.49 29.73 -6.65
C LYS A 49 -8.20 30.50 -6.33
N THR A 50 -7.59 31.02 -7.39
CA THR A 50 -6.59 32.08 -7.38
C THR A 50 -7.30 33.42 -7.31
N ASP A 51 -6.94 34.25 -6.33
CA ASP A 51 -7.20 35.69 -6.37
C ASP A 51 -5.92 36.41 -6.76
N LYS A 52 -5.92 36.98 -7.97
CA LYS A 52 -4.98 37.99 -8.42
C LYS A 52 -5.37 39.33 -7.81
N ALA A 53 -4.38 40.05 -7.29
CA ALA A 53 -4.41 41.51 -7.24
C ALA A 53 -3.13 42.04 -7.88
N ASP A 54 -3.33 42.88 -8.89
CA ASP A 54 -2.33 43.61 -9.65
C ASP A 54 -1.51 44.57 -8.77
N GLU A 55 -0.24 44.79 -9.11
CA GLU A 55 0.23 46.17 -9.32
C GLU A 55 1.51 46.27 -10.16
N LYS A 56 1.58 47.38 -10.87
CA LYS A 56 2.36 47.69 -12.07
C LYS A 56 3.84 47.99 -11.82
N GLN A 57 4.61 47.59 -12.83
CA GLN A 57 5.72 48.31 -13.49
C GLN A 57 6.16 49.68 -12.93
N ALA A 58 7.47 49.80 -12.69
CA ALA A 58 8.24 50.96 -13.13
C ALA A 58 9.63 50.49 -13.58
N ALA A 59 9.94 50.75 -14.85
CA ALA A 59 11.28 50.68 -15.41
C ALA A 59 11.79 52.11 -15.58
N GLU A 60 13.02 52.41 -15.16
CA GLU A 60 13.76 53.53 -15.72
C GLU A 60 15.27 53.26 -15.73
N LYS A 61 15.88 53.67 -16.84
CA LYS A 61 17.27 53.44 -17.27
C LYS A 61 18.23 54.42 -16.58
N ALA A 62 19.49 54.00 -16.42
CA ALA A 62 20.64 54.84 -16.78
C ALA A 62 21.88 53.99 -17.11
N LYS A 63 22.49 54.30 -18.25
CA LYS A 63 23.79 53.81 -18.74
C LYS A 63 24.93 54.51 -17.99
N ASN A 64 26.10 53.87 -17.86
CA ASN A 64 27.31 54.34 -18.55
C ASN A 64 28.49 53.37 -18.41
N ASP A 65 29.33 53.43 -19.45
CA ASP A 65 30.54 52.69 -19.75
C ASP A 65 31.65 52.90 -18.68
N GLU A 66 32.59 51.96 -18.51
CA GLU A 66 33.85 51.87 -19.29
C GLU A 66 34.79 50.82 -18.68
N LYS A 67 35.57 50.16 -19.54
CA LYS A 67 36.62 49.19 -19.20
C LYS A 67 37.79 49.85 -18.48
N LYS A 68 38.36 49.16 -17.49
CA LYS A 68 39.83 49.14 -17.29
C LYS A 68 40.30 47.81 -16.71
N ASN A 69 41.26 47.22 -17.43
CA ASN A 69 42.11 46.12 -16.98
C ASN A 69 42.96 46.58 -15.80
N GLU A 70 43.08 45.74 -14.76
CA GLU A 70 44.31 45.63 -13.99
C GLU A 70 44.45 44.21 -13.42
N LYS A 71 45.63 43.63 -13.65
CA LYS A 71 46.11 42.37 -13.09
C LYS A 71 46.43 42.58 -11.61
N SER A 72 46.06 41.62 -10.76
CA SER A 72 46.82 41.34 -9.53
C SER A 72 46.73 39.87 -9.14
N ASP A 73 47.89 39.31 -8.85
CA ASP A 73 48.18 37.90 -8.60
C ASP A 73 47.60 37.32 -7.30
N SER A 74 47.23 36.03 -7.42
CA SER A 74 47.30 34.92 -6.45
C SER A 74 46.70 35.07 -5.04
N LYS A 75 45.67 34.23 -4.76
CA LYS A 75 45.76 33.17 -3.74
C LYS A 75 44.67 32.11 -3.93
N LYS A 76 45.10 30.87 -3.69
CA LYS A 76 44.51 29.55 -4.00
C LYS A 76 43.38 29.21 -3.01
N GLY A 77 42.30 28.57 -3.47
CA GLY A 77 41.50 27.73 -2.56
C GLY A 77 40.00 27.53 -2.79
N THR A 78 39.52 27.21 -4.00
CA THR A 78 38.37 26.29 -4.12
C THR A 78 38.49 25.55 -5.45
N GLN A 79 38.84 24.26 -5.41
CA GLN A 79 38.81 23.41 -6.61
C GLN A 79 37.34 23.23 -7.03
N ASN A 80 36.85 24.09 -7.91
CA ASN A 80 35.73 23.72 -8.76
C ASN A 80 36.19 22.57 -9.65
N LYS A 81 35.59 21.39 -9.45
CA LYS A 81 35.77 20.25 -10.36
C LYS A 81 35.47 20.68 -11.81
N PRO A 82 36.18 20.17 -12.82
CA PRO A 82 35.95 20.52 -14.23
C PRO A 82 34.49 20.23 -14.66
N PHE A 83 33.91 21.07 -15.51
CA PHE A 83 32.54 20.94 -16.04
C PHE A 83 32.21 19.53 -16.59
N TRP A 84 33.18 18.86 -17.22
CA TRP A 84 33.05 17.50 -17.73
C TRP A 84 32.75 16.44 -16.64
N GLN A 85 33.25 16.64 -15.42
CA GLN A 85 32.95 15.74 -14.29
C GLN A 85 31.50 15.88 -13.83
N ALA A 86 30.91 17.06 -13.92
CA ALA A 86 29.50 17.28 -13.59
C ALA A 86 28.56 16.64 -14.63
N SER A 87 28.93 16.71 -15.92
CA SER A 87 28.19 16.02 -16.99
C SER A 87 28.16 14.50 -16.76
N LYS A 88 29.32 13.90 -16.49
CA LYS A 88 29.43 12.45 -16.25
C LYS A 88 28.60 11.99 -15.04
N VAL A 89 28.51 12.80 -13.99
CA VAL A 89 27.68 12.47 -12.81
C VAL A 89 26.19 12.47 -13.16
N TYR A 90 25.71 13.43 -13.94
CA TYR A 90 24.31 13.44 -14.38
C TYR A 90 23.98 12.29 -15.33
N ASP A 91 24.91 11.90 -16.20
CA ASP A 91 24.73 10.73 -17.07
C ASP A 91 24.57 9.47 -16.23
N THR A 92 25.44 9.25 -15.23
CA THR A 92 25.32 8.11 -14.30
C THR A 92 24.03 8.18 -13.47
N LEU A 93 23.65 9.34 -12.92
CA LEU A 93 22.40 9.49 -12.16
C LEU A 93 21.18 9.15 -13.01
N THR A 94 21.17 9.59 -14.27
CA THR A 94 20.08 9.33 -15.21
C THR A 94 19.98 7.83 -15.51
N ALA A 95 21.12 7.16 -15.77
CA ALA A 95 21.15 5.72 -15.99
C ALA A 95 20.65 4.93 -14.78
N VAL A 96 21.09 5.31 -13.57
CA VAL A 96 20.64 4.72 -12.30
C VAL A 96 19.13 4.91 -12.10
N ALA A 97 18.61 6.13 -12.31
CA ALA A 97 17.18 6.41 -12.19
C ALA A 97 16.36 5.62 -13.23
N ALA A 98 16.82 5.53 -14.47
CA ALA A 98 16.16 4.78 -15.53
C ALA A 98 16.12 3.27 -15.25
N ALA A 99 17.24 2.68 -14.82
CA ALA A 99 17.34 1.27 -14.44
C ALA A 99 16.38 0.95 -13.28
N ALA A 100 16.40 1.76 -12.23
CA ALA A 100 15.51 1.61 -11.08
C ALA A 100 14.03 1.77 -11.45
N GLN A 101 13.71 2.76 -12.30
CA GLN A 101 12.36 2.98 -12.80
C GLN A 101 11.84 1.80 -13.63
N GLN A 102 12.71 1.18 -14.43
CA GLN A 102 12.39 0.00 -15.23
C GLN A 102 12.05 -1.19 -14.32
N ASP A 103 12.90 -1.51 -13.34
CA ASP A 103 12.63 -2.61 -12.41
C ASP A 103 11.38 -2.33 -11.56
N TYR A 104 11.22 -1.10 -11.06
CA TYR A 104 10.03 -0.70 -10.32
C TYR A 104 8.74 -0.91 -11.11
N LYS A 105 8.72 -0.56 -12.41
CA LYS A 105 7.53 -0.76 -13.26
C LYS A 105 7.19 -2.23 -13.47
N VAL A 106 8.20 -3.10 -13.57
CA VAL A 106 8.00 -4.52 -13.90
C VAL A 106 7.73 -5.35 -12.63
N ASN A 107 8.51 -5.12 -11.57
CA ASN A 107 8.56 -5.97 -10.38
C ASN A 107 8.19 -5.25 -9.09
N GLY A 108 8.08 -3.92 -9.08
CA GLY A 108 7.91 -3.13 -7.86
C GLY A 108 6.74 -3.58 -7.01
N ALA A 109 5.57 -3.83 -7.60
CA ALA A 109 4.40 -4.33 -6.86
C ALA A 109 4.65 -5.70 -6.20
N LYS A 110 5.24 -6.64 -6.94
CA LYS A 110 5.53 -8.00 -6.44
C LYS A 110 6.60 -8.01 -5.35
N ARG A 111 7.62 -7.15 -5.50
CA ARG A 111 8.72 -6.98 -4.54
C ARG A 111 8.33 -6.07 -3.36
N GLY A 112 7.12 -5.52 -3.34
CA GLY A 112 6.68 -4.59 -2.29
C GLY A 112 7.52 -3.32 -2.26
N TRP A 113 7.97 -2.84 -3.42
CA TRP A 113 8.72 -1.60 -3.51
C TRP A 113 7.79 -0.42 -3.23
N MET A 114 8.28 0.48 -2.37
CA MET A 114 7.55 1.62 -1.86
C MET A 114 8.51 2.78 -1.57
N SER A 115 7.95 3.96 -1.43
CA SER A 115 8.62 5.10 -0.82
C SER A 115 8.63 4.88 0.69
N LYS A 116 9.80 4.95 1.30
CA LYS A 116 9.97 4.96 2.75
C LYS A 116 10.79 6.19 3.12
N ASN A 117 10.12 7.21 3.65
CA ASN A 117 10.72 8.52 3.92
C ASN A 117 11.36 9.13 2.65
N GLY A 118 10.69 8.97 1.50
CA GLY A 118 11.08 9.51 0.19
C GLY A 118 12.11 8.66 -0.56
N LYS A 119 12.68 7.63 0.08
CA LYS A 119 13.66 6.72 -0.52
C LYS A 119 12.99 5.44 -1.02
N LEU A 120 13.51 4.88 -2.11
CA LEU A 120 13.04 3.62 -2.68
C LEU A 120 13.43 2.45 -1.78
N TYR A 121 12.43 1.69 -1.32
CA TYR A 121 12.58 0.65 -0.31
C TYR A 121 11.82 -0.62 -0.69
N GLY A 122 12.44 -1.78 -0.55
CA GLY A 122 11.79 -3.08 -0.70
C GLY A 122 11.22 -3.54 0.64
N TYR A 123 9.89 -3.51 0.78
CA TYR A 123 9.23 -3.85 2.05
C TYR A 123 9.51 -5.29 2.49
N TYR A 124 9.37 -6.26 1.59
CA TYR A 124 9.58 -7.67 1.92
C TYR A 124 11.07 -8.01 2.11
N ASP A 125 11.97 -7.30 1.44
CA ASP A 125 13.42 -7.46 1.56
C ASP A 125 14.00 -6.74 2.79
N GLY A 126 13.24 -5.80 3.37
CA GLY A 126 13.62 -5.06 4.55
C GLY A 126 14.71 -4.00 4.30
N CYS A 127 15.07 -3.70 3.06
CA CYS A 127 16.22 -2.85 2.72
C CYS A 127 15.89 -1.73 1.71
N TYR A 128 16.71 -0.67 1.72
CA TYR A 128 16.68 0.35 0.68
C TYR A 128 17.32 -0.18 -0.60
N ILE A 129 16.71 0.14 -1.74
CA ILE A 129 17.22 -0.28 -3.04
C ILE A 129 18.46 0.55 -3.37
N THR A 130 19.53 -0.11 -3.81
CA THR A 130 20.80 0.52 -4.15
C THR A 130 21.19 0.26 -5.61
N PRO A 131 22.09 1.09 -6.20
CA PRO A 131 22.63 0.83 -7.52
C PRO A 131 23.29 -0.55 -7.66
N ASP A 132 23.99 -1.03 -6.62
CA ASP A 132 24.64 -2.35 -6.62
C ASP A 132 23.62 -3.49 -6.77
N MET A 133 22.44 -3.34 -6.18
CA MET A 133 21.34 -4.29 -6.37
C MET A 133 20.88 -4.31 -7.83
N LEU A 134 20.76 -3.13 -8.47
CA LEU A 134 20.38 -3.04 -9.89
C LEU A 134 21.44 -3.64 -10.82
N VAL A 135 22.73 -3.52 -10.49
CA VAL A 135 23.81 -4.19 -11.23
C VAL A 135 23.69 -5.71 -11.09
N LYS A 136 23.51 -6.20 -9.86
CA LYS A 136 23.38 -7.64 -9.58
C LYS A 136 22.18 -8.27 -10.31
N GLU A 137 21.09 -7.53 -10.41
CA GLU A 137 19.85 -7.96 -11.08
C GLU A 137 19.87 -7.72 -12.59
N GLY A 138 20.97 -7.16 -13.14
CA GLY A 138 21.15 -6.96 -14.59
C GLY A 138 20.42 -5.76 -15.18
N TYR A 139 19.93 -4.84 -14.36
CA TYR A 139 19.28 -3.60 -14.82
C TYR A 139 20.26 -2.45 -15.06
N LEU A 140 21.42 -2.47 -14.42
CA LEU A 140 22.43 -1.42 -14.49
C LEU A 140 23.79 -1.99 -14.92
N GLU A 141 24.51 -1.27 -15.77
CA GLU A 141 25.86 -1.64 -16.20
C GLU A 141 26.85 -1.63 -15.00
N SER A 142 27.73 -2.62 -14.95
CA SER A 142 28.78 -2.67 -13.94
C SER A 142 29.92 -1.69 -14.25
N GLY A 143 30.62 -1.22 -13.21
CA GLY A 143 31.77 -0.31 -13.36
C GLY A 143 31.45 1.19 -13.34
N LEU A 144 30.17 1.55 -13.14
CA LEU A 144 29.77 2.93 -12.85
C LEU A 144 30.19 3.32 -11.41
N ASP A 145 30.70 4.54 -11.23
CA ASP A 145 30.93 5.11 -9.89
C ASP A 145 29.62 5.65 -9.33
N THR A 146 28.96 4.83 -8.50
CA THR A 146 27.67 5.12 -7.87
C THR A 146 27.79 5.36 -6.37
N SER A 147 29.01 5.65 -5.88
CA SER A 147 29.23 5.88 -4.45
C SER A 147 28.42 7.07 -3.94
N GLY A 148 27.64 6.85 -2.88
CA GLY A 148 26.78 7.87 -2.28
C GLY A 148 25.52 8.21 -3.05
N PHE A 149 25.17 7.43 -4.09
CA PHE A 149 23.90 7.59 -4.81
C PHE A 149 22.76 7.01 -3.98
N GLU A 150 21.65 7.74 -3.95
CA GLU A 150 20.41 7.35 -3.29
C GLU A 150 19.31 7.25 -4.35
N LEU A 151 18.48 6.21 -4.24
CA LEU A 151 17.27 6.05 -5.05
C LEU A 151 16.07 6.57 -4.26
N LEU A 152 15.28 7.42 -4.91
CA LEU A 152 14.08 8.04 -4.37
C LEU A 152 12.85 7.47 -5.05
N LEU A 153 11.73 7.48 -4.34
CA LEU A 153 10.41 7.24 -4.92
C LEU A 153 9.48 8.34 -4.41
N ILE A 154 9.20 9.32 -5.27
CA ILE A 154 8.54 10.58 -4.91
C ILE A 154 7.70 11.08 -6.09
N ASP A 155 6.75 11.98 -5.82
CA ASP A 155 6.13 12.81 -6.83
C ASP A 155 7.12 13.85 -7.35
N GLY A 156 7.25 13.94 -8.68
CA GLY A 156 8.08 14.96 -9.31
C GLY A 156 7.56 16.37 -9.08
N GLU A 157 6.26 16.55 -8.92
CA GLU A 157 5.64 17.83 -8.54
C GLU A 157 6.19 18.36 -7.20
N ASP A 158 6.38 17.46 -6.22
CA ASP A 158 6.95 17.83 -4.93
C ASP A 158 8.40 18.31 -5.04
N LEU A 159 9.18 17.69 -5.93
CA LEU A 159 10.54 18.12 -6.23
C LEU A 159 10.54 19.46 -7.00
N ALA A 160 9.65 19.62 -7.97
CA ALA A 160 9.55 20.80 -8.81
C ALA A 160 9.23 22.08 -8.03
N ALA A 161 8.65 21.96 -6.84
CA ALA A 161 8.36 23.08 -5.94
C ALA A 161 9.62 23.74 -5.33
N TYR A 162 10.79 23.12 -5.43
CA TYR A 162 12.03 23.64 -4.83
C TYR A 162 12.90 24.43 -5.82
N ASN A 163 13.56 25.47 -5.30
CA ASN A 163 14.46 26.29 -6.10
C ASN A 163 15.64 25.47 -6.64
N GLY A 164 15.87 25.54 -7.95
CA GLY A 164 16.92 24.77 -8.64
C GLY A 164 16.46 23.39 -9.14
N ALA A 165 15.21 23.01 -8.90
CA ALA A 165 14.57 21.89 -9.57
C ALA A 165 14.15 22.26 -11.00
N SER A 166 14.21 21.28 -11.90
CA SER A 166 13.85 21.36 -13.32
C SER A 166 13.30 20.01 -13.77
N VAL A 167 12.19 19.58 -13.17
CA VAL A 167 11.58 18.28 -13.47
C VAL A 167 10.86 18.37 -14.81
N SER A 168 11.10 17.42 -15.71
CA SER A 168 10.40 17.35 -16.99
C SER A 168 8.97 16.88 -16.81
N SER A 169 8.05 17.33 -17.68
CA SER A 169 6.62 17.01 -17.58
C SER A 169 6.32 15.51 -17.50
N GLY A 170 7.10 14.68 -18.20
CA GLY A 170 6.97 13.21 -18.17
C GLY A 170 7.34 12.55 -16.84
N ASN A 171 7.90 13.30 -15.89
CA ASN A 171 8.35 12.81 -14.58
C ASN A 171 7.71 13.59 -13.42
N MET A 172 6.60 14.28 -13.65
CA MET A 172 5.89 15.02 -12.59
C MET A 172 5.15 14.09 -11.61
N ASN A 173 4.70 12.93 -12.07
CA ASN A 173 3.98 11.97 -11.23
C ASN A 173 4.91 11.13 -10.37
N PHE A 174 4.32 10.40 -9.41
CA PHE A 174 5.00 9.44 -8.56
C PHE A 174 5.91 8.48 -9.34
N GLY A 175 7.21 8.58 -9.09
CA GLY A 175 8.24 7.92 -9.88
C GLY A 175 9.60 7.90 -9.21
N VAL A 176 10.54 7.24 -9.87
CA VAL A 176 11.89 7.04 -9.34
C VAL A 176 12.79 8.19 -9.74
N PHE A 177 13.60 8.67 -8.79
CA PHE A 177 14.67 9.62 -9.02
C PHE A 177 15.97 9.09 -8.42
N ALA A 178 17.10 9.54 -8.94
CA ALA A 178 18.41 9.33 -8.33
C ALA A 178 18.95 10.64 -7.77
N ALA A 179 19.58 10.59 -6.61
CA ALA A 179 20.18 11.75 -5.97
C ALA A 179 21.60 11.45 -5.48
N VAL A 180 22.49 12.44 -5.52
CA VAL A 180 23.82 12.36 -4.92
C VAL A 180 24.23 13.71 -4.34
N LYS A 181 24.87 13.68 -3.17
CA LYS A 181 25.37 14.89 -2.53
C LYS A 181 26.70 15.32 -3.17
N GLN A 182 26.75 16.55 -3.70
CA GLN A 182 27.98 17.18 -4.17
C GLN A 182 28.06 18.63 -3.72
N ASN A 183 29.20 19.01 -3.12
CA ASN A 183 29.52 20.38 -2.72
C ASN A 183 28.40 21.05 -1.89
N GLY A 184 27.82 20.32 -0.92
CA GLY A 184 26.77 20.82 -0.03
C GLY A 184 25.36 20.89 -0.64
N LYS A 185 25.18 20.46 -1.89
CA LYS A 185 23.91 20.39 -2.60
C LYS A 185 23.61 18.95 -3.05
N TYR A 186 22.38 18.66 -3.41
CA TYR A 186 21.98 17.40 -4.02
C TYR A 186 21.75 17.60 -5.51
N LEU A 187 22.43 16.82 -6.33
CA LEU A 187 22.14 16.70 -7.76
C LEU A 187 21.06 15.63 -7.91
N LEU A 188 20.01 15.92 -8.67
CA LEU A 188 18.91 14.97 -8.90
C LEU A 188 18.73 14.72 -10.39
N ALA A 189 18.45 13.46 -10.74
CA ALA A 189 18.05 13.05 -12.08
C ALA A 189 16.79 12.20 -12.03
N SER A 190 15.98 12.37 -13.07
CA SER A 190 14.88 11.49 -13.44
C SER A 190 15.35 10.51 -14.53
N PRO A 191 14.54 9.49 -14.87
CA PRO A 191 14.80 8.62 -16.02
C PRO A 191 14.97 9.38 -17.35
N SER A 192 14.42 10.58 -17.48
CA SER A 192 14.52 11.40 -18.70
C SER A 192 15.67 12.41 -18.67
N GLY A 193 16.52 12.38 -17.65
CA GLY A 193 17.66 13.27 -17.51
C GLY A 193 17.64 14.11 -16.24
N LYS A 194 18.47 15.15 -16.22
CA LYS A 194 18.64 16.08 -15.09
C LYS A 194 17.28 16.61 -14.59
N ALA A 195 17.03 16.42 -13.30
CA ALA A 195 15.85 16.90 -12.59
C ALA A 195 16.14 18.12 -11.69
N GLY A 196 17.42 18.44 -11.48
CA GLY A 196 17.84 19.71 -10.89
C GLY A 196 19.01 19.60 -9.92
N GLN A 197 19.21 20.66 -9.16
CA GLN A 197 20.12 20.72 -8.03
C GLN A 197 19.54 21.59 -6.93
N ILE A 198 19.31 21.00 -5.76
CA ILE A 198 18.72 21.68 -4.60
C ILE A 198 19.69 21.70 -3.43
N VAL A 199 19.49 22.63 -2.48
CA VAL A 199 20.32 22.70 -1.27
C VAL A 199 19.96 21.58 -0.29
N GLN A 200 20.87 21.28 0.64
CA GLN A 200 20.66 20.19 1.60
C GLN A 200 19.38 20.36 2.45
N SER A 201 19.03 21.58 2.88
CA SER A 201 17.80 21.84 3.65
C SER A 201 16.54 21.48 2.87
N ASP A 202 16.53 21.81 1.57
CA ASP A 202 15.41 21.56 0.67
C ASP A 202 15.25 20.07 0.41
N TYR A 203 16.38 19.36 0.23
CA TYR A 203 16.38 17.89 0.13
C TYR A 203 15.79 17.22 1.37
N GLN A 204 16.18 17.66 2.58
CA GLN A 204 15.61 17.11 3.81
C GLN A 204 14.11 17.45 3.95
N SER A 205 13.71 18.65 3.54
CA SER A 205 12.31 19.08 3.56
C SER A 205 11.47 18.28 2.57
N LEU A 206 12.02 17.94 1.40
CA LEU A 206 11.40 17.08 0.41
C LEU A 206 11.15 15.69 1.02
N LEU A 207 12.18 15.04 1.58
CA LEU A 207 12.03 13.71 2.19
C LEU A 207 11.06 13.71 3.38
N ALA A 208 11.00 14.79 4.14
CA ALA A 208 10.10 14.93 5.29
C ALA A 208 8.61 14.87 4.88
N LYS A 209 8.24 15.27 3.65
CA LYS A 209 6.87 15.12 3.12
C LYS A 209 6.42 13.65 3.06
N TYR A 210 7.37 12.73 2.94
CA TYR A 210 7.16 11.29 2.80
C TYR A 210 7.40 10.53 4.11
N ASN A 211 7.55 11.25 5.22
CA ASN A 211 7.78 10.64 6.53
C ASN A 211 6.56 9.81 6.94
N GLN A 212 6.79 8.55 7.29
CA GLN A 212 5.73 7.61 7.66
C GLN A 212 5.51 7.52 9.17
N SER A 213 6.27 8.26 9.97
CA SER A 213 6.10 8.29 11.42
C SER A 213 5.15 9.41 11.84
N HIS A 214 3.90 9.04 12.13
CA HIS A 214 2.86 9.97 12.60
C HIS A 214 2.46 9.73 14.06
N GLY A 215 3.33 9.12 14.86
CA GLY A 215 3.04 8.77 16.25
C GLY A 215 2.72 7.28 16.41
N ASN A 216 2.13 6.92 17.56
CA ASN A 216 1.97 5.54 17.96
C ASN A 216 0.89 4.85 17.12
N ILE A 217 1.25 3.70 16.57
CA ILE A 217 0.29 2.80 15.94
C ILE A 217 -0.39 1.99 17.03
N GLY A 218 -1.71 1.97 17.02
CA GLY A 218 -2.49 1.21 17.99
C GLY A 218 -3.83 0.79 17.41
N ARG A 219 -4.37 -0.27 17.99
CA ARG A 219 -5.78 -0.61 17.81
C ARG A 219 -6.64 0.35 18.64
N LEU A 220 -7.69 0.88 18.02
CA LEU A 220 -8.63 1.77 18.66
C LEU A 220 -9.71 0.95 19.38
N SER A 221 -9.92 1.23 20.67
CA SER A 221 -10.97 0.56 21.44
C SER A 221 -12.36 1.03 21.00
N SER A 222 -13.29 0.08 20.92
CA SER A 222 -14.72 0.30 20.62
C SER A 222 -15.40 1.29 21.59
N ALA A 223 -14.88 1.41 22.82
CA ALA A 223 -15.43 2.27 23.87
C ALA A 223 -15.08 3.76 23.69
N THR A 224 -14.25 4.11 22.70
CA THR A 224 -13.80 5.49 22.50
C THR A 224 -14.75 6.26 21.59
N ALA A 225 -14.95 7.56 21.85
CA ALA A 225 -15.73 8.43 20.97
C ALA A 225 -15.15 8.50 19.54
N GLU A 226 -13.83 8.36 19.43
CA GLU A 226 -13.12 8.35 18.14
C GLU A 226 -13.54 7.17 17.25
N TYR A 227 -13.85 6.03 17.86
CA TYR A 227 -14.30 4.83 17.16
C TYR A 227 -15.60 5.12 16.40
N GLY A 228 -16.61 5.62 17.11
CA GLY A 228 -17.89 6.02 16.51
C GLY A 228 -17.72 7.15 15.49
N ARG A 229 -16.81 8.09 15.73
CA ARG A 229 -16.52 9.19 14.79
C ARG A 229 -16.02 8.67 13.45
N ILE A 230 -15.06 7.75 13.43
CA ILE A 230 -14.54 7.14 12.19
C ILE A 230 -15.66 6.39 11.45
N LEU A 231 -16.46 5.60 12.16
CA LEU A 231 -17.57 4.85 11.53
C LEU A 231 -18.63 5.78 10.92
N ASN A 232 -18.90 6.93 11.54
CA ASN A 232 -19.81 7.92 10.98
C ASN A 232 -19.30 8.49 9.64
N TYR A 233 -18.00 8.75 9.52
CA TYR A 233 -17.42 9.19 8.23
C TYR A 233 -17.51 8.08 7.17
N ILE A 234 -17.38 6.81 7.56
CA ILE A 234 -17.64 5.68 6.66
C ILE A 234 -19.10 5.64 6.22
N CYS A 235 -20.07 5.83 7.12
CA CYS A 235 -21.49 5.92 6.76
C CYS A 235 -21.77 7.04 5.74
N LEU A 236 -21.17 8.21 5.95
CA LEU A 236 -21.29 9.35 5.02
C LEU A 236 -20.70 9.00 3.65
N TYR A 237 -19.50 8.40 3.63
CA TYR A 237 -18.86 7.95 2.39
C TYR A 237 -19.69 6.90 1.64
N GLU A 238 -20.25 5.92 2.35
CA GLU A 238 -21.09 4.88 1.75
C GLU A 238 -22.50 5.38 1.37
N GLY A 239 -22.87 6.61 1.73
CA GLY A 239 -24.19 7.18 1.45
C GLY A 239 -25.33 6.45 2.17
N ARG A 240 -25.03 5.72 3.25
CA ARG A 240 -26.01 4.93 4.01
C ARG A 240 -25.69 4.93 5.50
N PHE A 241 -26.72 5.17 6.31
CA PHE A 241 -26.64 5.00 7.75
C PHE A 241 -26.88 3.53 8.07
N ALA A 242 -25.81 2.78 8.24
CA ALA A 242 -25.84 1.36 8.50
C ALA A 242 -25.05 1.01 9.76
N ASP A 243 -25.53 0.02 10.50
CA ASP A 243 -24.72 -0.63 11.51
C ASP A 243 -23.67 -1.52 10.84
N TYR A 244 -22.47 -1.52 11.41
CA TYR A 244 -21.37 -2.33 10.94
C TYR A 244 -20.96 -3.35 11.99
N TYR A 245 -20.66 -4.55 11.51
CA TYR A 245 -19.81 -5.47 12.25
C TYR A 245 -18.37 -5.09 11.97
N VAL A 246 -17.70 -4.48 12.95
CA VAL A 246 -16.28 -4.11 12.86
C VAL A 246 -15.42 -5.24 13.39
N ARG A 247 -14.27 -5.47 12.76
CA ARG A 247 -13.26 -6.46 13.17
C ARG A 247 -12.10 -5.78 13.89
N GLU A 248 -11.69 -4.65 13.33
CA GLU A 248 -10.62 -3.85 13.89
C GLU A 248 -10.61 -2.45 13.29
N ILE A 249 -10.23 -1.49 14.12
CA ILE A 249 -9.72 -0.19 13.67
C ILE A 249 -8.29 -0.05 14.18
N ARG A 250 -7.30 0.01 13.27
CA ARG A 250 -5.91 0.35 13.61
C ARG A 250 -5.61 1.74 13.10
N LYS A 251 -4.88 2.54 13.87
CA LYS A 251 -4.55 3.91 13.48
C LYS A 251 -3.21 4.38 14.03
N ASP A 252 -2.65 5.39 13.38
CA ASP A 252 -1.71 6.34 13.99
C ASP A 252 -2.42 7.70 14.19
N ASN A 253 -1.70 8.84 14.22
CA ASN A 253 -2.35 10.14 14.34
C ASN A 253 -2.89 10.70 13.01
N LYS A 254 -2.45 10.16 11.86
CA LYS A 254 -2.77 10.66 10.53
C LYS A 254 -3.63 9.71 9.70
N TYR A 255 -3.51 8.41 9.91
CA TYR A 255 -4.18 7.39 9.11
C TYR A 255 -4.86 6.35 10.00
N ALA A 256 -5.95 5.78 9.48
CA ALA A 256 -6.65 4.65 10.07
C ALA A 256 -6.95 3.60 9.01
N VAL A 257 -6.91 2.33 9.39
CA VAL A 257 -7.39 1.20 8.60
C VAL A 257 -8.54 0.56 9.36
N VAL A 258 -9.68 0.44 8.68
CA VAL A 258 -10.93 -0.08 9.26
C VAL A 258 -11.34 -1.33 8.50
N VAL A 259 -11.44 -2.44 9.22
CA VAL A 259 -11.89 -3.74 8.69
C VAL A 259 -13.27 -4.04 9.24
N PHE A 260 -14.25 -4.19 8.36
CA PHE A 260 -15.66 -4.29 8.76
C PHE A 260 -16.52 -5.01 7.72
N SER A 261 -17.78 -5.23 8.04
CA SER A 261 -18.80 -5.72 7.11
C SER A 261 -20.16 -5.12 7.49
N THR A 262 -21.07 -5.02 6.53
CA THR A 262 -22.49 -4.73 6.85
C THR A 262 -23.11 -5.88 7.65
N THR A 263 -24.12 -5.59 8.47
CA THR A 263 -24.85 -6.61 9.24
C THR A 263 -25.59 -7.63 8.37
N GLY A 264 -25.98 -7.26 7.14
CA GLY A 264 -26.68 -8.16 6.22
C GLY A 264 -25.82 -9.26 5.59
N ASN A 265 -24.49 -9.12 5.59
CA ASN A 265 -23.58 -10.15 5.09
C ASN A 265 -22.19 -10.01 5.73
N THR A 266 -21.92 -10.86 6.72
CA THR A 266 -20.66 -10.88 7.49
C THR A 266 -19.44 -11.36 6.71
N ALA A 267 -19.63 -12.01 5.56
CA ALA A 267 -18.56 -12.45 4.67
C ALA A 267 -18.15 -11.38 3.66
N ASN A 268 -18.98 -10.36 3.43
CA ASN A 268 -18.63 -9.22 2.59
C ASN A 268 -17.78 -8.24 3.41
N ILE A 269 -16.54 -8.65 3.70
CA ILE A 269 -15.58 -7.85 4.46
C ILE A 269 -15.03 -6.76 3.57
N LYS A 270 -14.98 -5.54 4.12
CA LYS A 270 -14.43 -4.32 3.54
C LYS A 270 -13.24 -3.87 4.37
N GLU A 271 -12.26 -3.28 3.72
CA GLU A 271 -11.07 -2.73 4.36
C GLU A 271 -10.75 -1.36 3.77
N TYR A 272 -10.95 -0.32 4.58
CA TYR A 272 -10.84 1.08 4.15
C TYR A 272 -9.63 1.74 4.82
N VAL A 273 -8.85 2.50 4.04
CA VAL A 273 -7.87 3.46 4.58
C VAL A 273 -8.51 4.83 4.64
N LEU A 274 -8.40 5.46 5.81
CA LEU A 274 -8.84 6.82 6.04
C LEU A 274 -7.66 7.71 6.41
N LYS A 275 -7.73 8.97 6.00
CA LYS A 275 -6.79 10.03 6.37
C LYS A 275 -7.48 11.02 7.31
N ASN A 276 -6.77 11.41 8.36
CA ASN A 276 -7.16 12.48 9.24
C ASN A 276 -6.57 13.79 8.72
N ASP A 277 -7.44 14.76 8.49
CA ASP A 277 -7.07 16.15 8.28
C ASP A 277 -7.74 16.99 9.38
N ASN A 278 -6.94 17.42 10.36
CA ASN A 278 -7.39 18.28 11.45
C ASN A 278 -8.66 17.78 12.18
N GLY A 279 -8.75 16.47 12.42
CA GLY A 279 -9.89 15.85 13.10
C GLY A 279 -11.05 15.44 12.18
N PHE A 280 -10.96 15.69 10.87
CA PHE A 280 -11.89 15.17 9.87
C PHE A 280 -11.30 13.92 9.23
N TRP A 281 -12.08 12.85 9.18
CA TRP A 281 -11.66 11.62 8.52
C TRP A 281 -12.24 11.54 7.11
N GLU A 282 -11.39 11.24 6.14
CA GLU A 282 -11.77 11.02 4.75
C GLU A 282 -11.34 9.61 4.32
N VAL A 283 -12.21 8.89 3.62
CA VAL A 283 -11.85 7.61 3.00
C VAL A 283 -10.99 7.89 1.77
N VAL A 284 -9.69 7.59 1.86
CA VAL A 284 -8.71 7.83 0.79
C VAL A 284 -8.41 6.56 -0.01
N TYR A 285 -8.73 5.38 0.53
CA TYR A 285 -8.58 4.12 -0.18
C TYR A 285 -9.64 3.09 0.26
N PRO A 286 -10.74 2.89 -0.50
CA PRO A 286 -11.91 2.11 -0.06
C PRO A 286 -11.86 0.61 -0.40
N ASN A 287 -10.85 0.10 -1.11
CA ASN A 287 -10.89 -1.26 -1.66
C ASN A 287 -9.64 -2.09 -1.38
N VAL A 288 -8.99 -1.91 -0.23
CA VAL A 288 -7.75 -2.64 0.13
C VAL A 288 -7.96 -4.14 0.04
N GLN A 289 -9.14 -4.62 0.42
CA GLN A 289 -9.49 -6.05 0.40
C GLN A 289 -9.46 -6.70 -0.99
N MET A 290 -9.39 -5.89 -2.06
CA MET A 290 -9.36 -6.36 -3.44
C MET A 290 -7.95 -6.39 -4.01
N ASP A 291 -6.97 -5.80 -3.33
CA ASP A 291 -5.61 -5.62 -3.85
C ASP A 291 -4.68 -6.76 -3.44
N ALA A 292 -4.08 -7.41 -4.44
CA ALA A 292 -3.06 -8.43 -4.20
C ALA A 292 -1.75 -7.84 -3.61
N TYR A 293 -1.50 -6.54 -3.84
CA TYR A 293 -0.29 -5.83 -3.43
C TYR A 293 -0.62 -4.50 -2.73
N PRO A 294 -1.32 -4.53 -1.57
CA PRO A 294 -1.89 -3.34 -0.96
C PRO A 294 -0.82 -2.33 -0.53
N ILE A 295 0.34 -2.80 -0.07
CA ILE A 295 1.47 -1.97 0.34
C ILE A 295 1.89 -1.00 -0.78
N THR A 296 2.16 -1.53 -1.97
CA THR A 296 2.59 -0.70 -3.11
C THR A 296 1.43 0.13 -3.66
N ALA A 297 0.21 -0.43 -3.72
CA ALA A 297 -0.95 0.27 -4.24
C ALA A 297 -1.31 1.52 -3.41
N ILE A 298 -1.34 1.37 -2.08
CA ILE A 298 -1.60 2.46 -1.13
C ILE A 298 -0.47 3.47 -1.17
N ASN A 299 0.79 3.01 -1.09
CA ASN A 299 1.94 3.90 -1.07
C ASN A 299 2.05 4.77 -2.33
N ARG A 300 1.57 4.30 -3.49
CA ARG A 300 1.55 5.11 -4.71
C ARG A 300 0.59 6.30 -4.65
N LEU A 301 -0.47 6.22 -3.84
CA LEU A 301 -1.48 7.27 -3.71
C LEU A 301 -1.24 8.16 -2.49
N ILE A 302 -0.76 7.56 -1.39
CA ILE A 302 -0.46 8.22 -0.13
C ILE A 302 0.92 7.75 0.37
N PRO A 303 2.02 8.30 -0.17
CA PRO A 303 3.36 7.72 0.03
C PRO A 303 3.95 7.94 1.43
N ASP A 304 3.35 8.83 2.20
CA ASP A 304 3.62 9.00 3.63
C ASP A 304 2.84 8.02 4.50
N PHE A 305 1.94 7.18 3.97
CA PHE A 305 1.20 6.19 4.76
C PHE A 305 2.14 5.21 5.49
N ASN A 306 1.86 4.97 6.77
CA ASN A 306 2.58 3.97 7.56
C ASN A 306 1.98 2.58 7.32
N VAL A 307 2.69 1.77 6.54
CA VAL A 307 2.26 0.41 6.15
C VAL A 307 2.08 -0.54 7.34
N GLU A 308 2.67 -0.25 8.50
CA GLU A 308 2.48 -1.05 9.73
C GLU A 308 1.08 -0.90 10.35
N VAL A 309 0.30 0.11 9.91
CA VAL A 309 -1.11 0.26 10.29
C VAL A 309 -1.97 -0.82 9.63
N LEU A 310 -1.57 -1.34 8.46
CA LEU A 310 -2.29 -2.43 7.80
C LEU A 310 -2.27 -3.71 8.67
N PRO A 311 -3.34 -4.52 8.61
CA PRO A 311 -3.33 -5.86 9.15
C PRO A 311 -2.20 -6.71 8.56
N LYS A 312 -1.80 -7.76 9.28
CA LYS A 312 -0.72 -8.66 8.83
C LYS A 312 -1.19 -9.69 7.79
N TYR A 313 -2.50 -9.82 7.58
CA TYR A 313 -3.10 -10.59 6.50
C TYR A 313 -3.42 -9.71 5.29
N ASN A 314 -3.63 -10.34 4.13
CA ASN A 314 -4.21 -9.69 2.95
C ASN A 314 -5.55 -10.36 2.61
N LEU A 315 -6.64 -9.60 2.66
CA LEU A 315 -7.99 -10.09 2.34
C LEU A 315 -8.18 -10.50 0.89
N ALA A 316 -7.38 -10.00 -0.06
CA ALA A 316 -7.46 -10.42 -1.45
C ALA A 316 -7.19 -11.93 -1.61
N ALA A 317 -6.34 -12.50 -0.75
CA ALA A 317 -6.06 -13.94 -0.72
C ALA A 317 -7.24 -14.79 -0.18
N TRP A 318 -8.20 -14.16 0.49
CA TRP A 318 -9.37 -14.81 1.10
C TRP A 318 -10.65 -14.64 0.28
N ARG A 319 -10.57 -14.00 -0.89
CA ARG A 319 -11.74 -13.71 -1.72
C ARG A 319 -12.46 -15.00 -2.13
N GLY A 320 -13.76 -15.05 -1.85
CA GLY A 320 -14.60 -16.24 -2.10
C GLY A 320 -14.38 -17.39 -1.11
N LEU A 321 -13.47 -17.26 -0.15
CA LEU A 321 -13.19 -18.27 0.88
C LEU A 321 -13.84 -17.95 2.24
N VAL A 322 -14.27 -16.69 2.43
CA VAL A 322 -14.99 -16.24 3.61
C VAL A 322 -16.48 -16.58 3.49
N LYS A 323 -17.08 -17.07 4.56
CA LYS A 323 -18.46 -17.55 4.63
C LYS A 323 -19.20 -16.88 5.79
N ALA A 324 -20.43 -16.45 5.52
CA ALA A 324 -21.29 -15.88 6.55
C ALA A 324 -21.83 -16.97 7.48
N GLU A 325 -22.04 -18.18 6.94
CA GLU A 325 -22.45 -19.36 7.69
C GLU A 325 -21.58 -20.56 7.33
N GLN A 326 -21.22 -21.34 8.34
CA GLN A 326 -20.47 -22.60 8.20
C GLN A 326 -21.19 -23.69 9.00
N GLY A 327 -21.92 -24.57 8.29
CA GLY A 327 -22.83 -25.54 8.88
C GLY A 327 -22.15 -26.54 9.83
N GLY A 328 -20.93 -27.00 9.50
CA GLY A 328 -20.18 -27.90 10.39
C GLY A 328 -19.80 -27.24 11.72
N ALA A 329 -19.44 -25.95 11.70
CA ALA A 329 -19.16 -25.17 12.90
C ALA A 329 -20.42 -24.95 13.74
N VAL A 330 -21.56 -24.67 13.10
CA VAL A 330 -22.86 -24.56 13.77
C VAL A 330 -23.28 -25.89 14.42
N ALA A 331 -23.07 -27.02 13.73
CA ALA A 331 -23.33 -28.35 14.29
C ALA A 331 -22.45 -28.63 15.53
N ALA A 332 -21.19 -28.19 15.53
CA ALA A 332 -20.31 -28.29 16.69
C ALA A 332 -20.81 -27.46 17.89
N MET A 333 -21.40 -26.28 17.63
CA MET A 333 -22.03 -25.46 18.67
C MET A 333 -23.23 -26.17 19.32
N PHE A 334 -24.11 -26.80 18.51
CA PHE A 334 -25.21 -27.63 19.00
C PHE A 334 -24.72 -28.85 19.78
N GLY A 335 -23.73 -29.57 19.24
CA GLY A 335 -23.19 -30.79 19.87
C GLY A 335 -22.55 -30.56 21.24
N LYS A 336 -22.12 -29.32 21.53
CA LYS A 336 -21.62 -28.90 22.85
C LYS A 336 -22.67 -28.23 23.73
N TYR A 337 -23.91 -28.13 23.26
CA TYR A 337 -25.02 -27.45 23.94
C TYR A 337 -24.72 -25.96 24.23
N TYR A 338 -23.85 -25.32 23.46
CA TYR A 338 -23.65 -23.87 23.55
C TYR A 338 -24.82 -23.10 22.96
N ILE A 339 -25.56 -23.72 22.04
CA ILE A 339 -26.81 -23.22 21.50
C ILE A 339 -27.84 -24.35 21.45
N THR A 340 -29.11 -23.97 21.54
CA THR A 340 -30.28 -24.83 21.31
C THR A 340 -31.10 -24.39 20.11
N SER A 341 -30.80 -23.21 19.55
CA SER A 341 -31.38 -22.72 18.29
C SER A 341 -30.36 -21.87 17.52
N LYS A 342 -30.42 -21.92 16.18
CA LYS A 342 -29.62 -21.03 15.33
C LYS A 342 -29.95 -19.55 15.54
N THR A 343 -31.17 -19.23 15.98
CA THR A 343 -31.60 -17.84 16.25
C THR A 343 -30.83 -17.16 17.38
N GLN A 344 -30.08 -17.93 18.18
CA GLN A 344 -29.20 -17.38 19.23
C GLN A 344 -27.89 -16.82 18.66
N ILE A 345 -27.56 -17.12 17.40
CA ILE A 345 -26.35 -16.62 16.73
C ILE A 345 -26.66 -15.21 16.19
N GLN A 346 -26.08 -14.19 16.82
CA GLN A 346 -26.17 -12.81 16.34
C GLN A 346 -25.19 -12.56 15.18
N TYR A 347 -23.99 -13.13 15.28
CA TYR A 347 -22.94 -12.99 14.29
C TYR A 347 -22.23 -14.34 14.09
N GLN A 348 -21.97 -14.65 12.83
CA GLN A 348 -21.03 -15.67 12.42
C GLN A 348 -20.19 -15.14 11.26
N CYS A 349 -18.89 -15.44 11.26
CA CYS A 349 -18.07 -15.37 10.06
C CYS A 349 -17.02 -16.47 10.12
N ALA A 350 -16.73 -17.05 8.96
CA ALA A 350 -15.96 -18.28 8.88
C ALA A 350 -15.13 -18.36 7.60
N THR A 351 -14.21 -19.31 7.60
CA THR A 351 -13.48 -19.81 6.44
C THR A 351 -13.81 -21.30 6.25
N ALA A 352 -13.00 -22.00 5.47
CA ALA A 352 -13.10 -23.46 5.34
C ALA A 352 -12.84 -24.20 6.67
N ASN A 353 -12.00 -23.66 7.56
CA ASN A 353 -11.48 -24.35 8.74
C ASN A 353 -11.63 -23.57 10.05
N CYS A 354 -11.93 -22.28 10.01
CA CYS A 354 -12.11 -21.45 11.21
C CYS A 354 -13.49 -20.78 11.19
N ALA A 355 -14.11 -20.61 12.35
CA ALA A 355 -15.36 -19.85 12.48
C ALA A 355 -15.39 -19.13 13.82
N TYR A 356 -15.84 -17.88 13.82
CA TYR A 356 -16.11 -17.11 15.03
C TYR A 356 -17.61 -16.84 15.15
N PHE A 357 -18.10 -16.88 16.38
CA PHE A 357 -19.49 -16.65 16.74
C PHE A 357 -19.59 -15.62 17.86
N ARG A 358 -20.60 -14.75 17.75
CA ARG A 358 -21.14 -13.97 18.87
C ARG A 358 -22.62 -14.26 18.97
N LEU A 359 -23.05 -14.65 20.16
CA LEU A 359 -24.45 -14.95 20.45
C LEU A 359 -25.19 -13.67 20.88
N THR A 360 -26.53 -13.73 20.88
CA THR A 360 -27.40 -12.61 21.26
C THR A 360 -27.24 -12.17 22.72
N ASP A 361 -26.79 -13.06 23.59
CA ASP A 361 -26.46 -12.77 24.99
C ASP A 361 -25.05 -12.14 25.17
N GLY A 362 -24.30 -11.98 24.07
CA GLY A 362 -22.93 -11.47 24.06
C GLY A 362 -21.86 -12.55 24.22
N SER A 363 -22.22 -13.81 24.47
CA SER A 363 -21.27 -14.92 24.59
C SER A 363 -20.52 -15.15 23.27
N ARG A 364 -19.23 -15.47 23.36
CA ARG A 364 -18.34 -15.61 22.20
C ARG A 364 -17.79 -17.02 22.10
N TYR A 365 -17.69 -17.51 20.87
CA TYR A 365 -17.17 -18.84 20.59
C TYR A 365 -16.32 -18.84 19.33
N VAL A 366 -15.38 -19.77 19.31
CA VAL A 366 -14.59 -20.12 18.13
C VAL A 366 -14.84 -21.57 17.79
N ALA A 367 -14.76 -21.90 16.50
CA ALA A 367 -14.73 -23.28 16.04
C ALA A 367 -13.61 -23.49 15.04
N TYR A 368 -13.00 -24.67 15.10
CA TYR A 368 -11.92 -25.09 14.24
C TYR A 368 -12.19 -26.48 13.68
N SER A 369 -11.85 -26.69 12.41
CA SER A 369 -11.84 -28.00 11.77
C SER A 369 -10.42 -28.46 11.45
N ASN A 370 -10.13 -29.70 11.82
CA ASN A 370 -8.89 -30.40 11.48
C ASN A 370 -8.97 -31.20 10.16
N GLY A 371 -10.05 -31.03 9.38
CA GLY A 371 -10.31 -31.77 8.14
C GLY A 371 -11.34 -32.89 8.28
N ASP A 372 -11.50 -33.46 9.48
CA ASP A 372 -12.42 -34.59 9.72
C ASP A 372 -13.69 -34.16 10.44
N TYR A 373 -13.57 -33.27 11.43
CA TYR A 373 -14.69 -32.78 12.22
C TYR A 373 -14.48 -31.34 12.67
N TRP A 374 -15.56 -30.70 13.11
CA TRP A 374 -15.53 -29.37 13.71
C TRP A 374 -15.58 -29.47 15.23
N THR A 375 -14.80 -28.63 15.90
CA THR A 375 -14.82 -28.48 17.36
C THR A 375 -15.06 -27.02 17.72
N ALA A 376 -15.92 -26.78 18.71
CA ALA A 376 -16.22 -25.44 19.20
C ALA A 376 -15.74 -25.26 20.65
N ALA A 377 -15.30 -24.05 20.97
CA ALA A 377 -14.84 -23.66 22.31
C ALA A 377 -15.30 -22.23 22.66
N PRO A 378 -15.65 -21.96 23.93
CA PRO A 378 -15.91 -20.60 24.39
C PRO A 378 -14.62 -19.80 24.44
N VAL A 379 -14.73 -18.48 24.24
CA VAL A 379 -13.63 -17.53 24.38
C VAL A 379 -14.10 -16.31 25.15
N SER A 380 -13.23 -15.75 25.98
CA SER A 380 -13.58 -14.61 26.84
C SER A 380 -13.52 -13.26 26.12
N SER A 381 -12.74 -13.15 25.04
CA SER A 381 -12.55 -11.92 24.27
C SER A 381 -12.14 -12.22 22.83
N ASP A 382 -12.18 -11.20 21.99
CA ASP A 382 -11.57 -11.19 20.66
C ASP A 382 -10.06 -11.57 20.69
N ILE A 383 -9.29 -11.12 21.69
CA ILE A 383 -7.88 -11.48 21.85
C ILE A 383 -7.74 -12.99 22.11
N ALA A 384 -8.59 -13.55 22.97
CA ALA A 384 -8.61 -14.99 23.21
C ALA A 384 -8.98 -15.77 21.94
N ALA A 385 -9.89 -15.25 21.11
CA ALA A 385 -10.21 -15.83 19.81
C ALA A 385 -9.03 -15.78 18.82
N ARG A 386 -8.32 -14.66 18.74
CA ARG A 386 -7.12 -14.48 17.90
C ARG A 386 -6.04 -15.49 18.29
N ASN A 387 -5.74 -15.59 19.60
CA ASN A 387 -4.76 -16.54 20.12
C ASN A 387 -5.16 -17.99 19.81
N TYR A 388 -6.44 -18.34 20.00
CA TYR A 388 -6.94 -19.69 19.71
C TYR A 388 -6.70 -20.12 18.25
N PHE A 389 -6.93 -19.23 17.28
CA PHE A 389 -6.66 -19.54 15.87
C PHE A 389 -5.16 -19.53 15.55
N MET A 390 -4.40 -18.58 16.10
CA MET A 390 -2.95 -18.52 15.91
C MET A 390 -2.27 -19.81 16.36
N GLU A 391 -2.63 -20.33 17.54
CA GLU A 391 -2.10 -21.59 18.08
C GLU A 391 -2.39 -22.81 17.20
N ARG A 392 -3.54 -22.82 16.51
CA ARG A 392 -3.99 -23.98 15.71
C ARG A 392 -3.56 -23.93 14.25
N THR A 393 -3.41 -22.73 13.71
CA THR A 393 -3.23 -22.52 12.27
C THR A 393 -1.91 -21.86 11.92
N GLY A 394 -1.26 -21.20 12.88
CA GLY A 394 -0.12 -20.31 12.64
C GLY A 394 -0.47 -19.06 11.82
N GLY A 395 -1.76 -18.83 11.51
CA GLY A 395 -2.23 -17.72 10.68
C GLY A 395 -3.03 -16.69 11.48
N ASP A 396 -3.06 -15.46 10.95
CA ASP A 396 -3.90 -14.39 11.48
C ASP A 396 -5.30 -14.44 10.82
N TYR A 397 -6.30 -14.80 11.63
CA TYR A 397 -7.71 -14.87 11.24
C TYR A 397 -8.54 -13.75 11.87
N SER A 398 -7.93 -12.65 12.28
CA SER A 398 -8.66 -11.55 12.92
C SER A 398 -9.73 -10.91 12.03
N PHE A 399 -9.67 -11.06 10.71
CA PHE A 399 -10.71 -10.59 9.80
C PHE A 399 -12.09 -11.28 9.97
N ILE A 400 -12.18 -12.43 10.63
CA ILE A 400 -13.47 -13.05 10.96
C ILE A 400 -13.95 -12.76 12.39
N ILE A 401 -13.12 -12.13 13.23
CA ILE A 401 -13.36 -11.91 14.65
C ILE A 401 -13.89 -10.49 14.87
N LEU A 402 -14.99 -10.33 15.60
CA LEU A 402 -15.50 -9.00 15.94
C LEU A 402 -14.57 -8.26 16.91
N ASP A 403 -14.49 -6.95 16.70
CA ASP A 403 -13.86 -6.01 17.62
C ASP A 403 -14.66 -5.95 18.93
N ASP A 404 -13.96 -5.74 20.05
CA ASP A 404 -14.53 -5.70 21.40
C ASP A 404 -14.37 -4.32 22.05
#